data_AF-A0AAN6QXC4-F1
#
_entry.id   AF-A0AAN6QXC4-F1
#
_cell.length_a   1.000
_cell.length_b   1.000
_cell.length_c   1.000
_cell.angle_alpha   90.00
_cell.angle_beta   90.00
_cell.angle_gamma   90.00
#
_symmetry.space_group_name_H-M   'P 1'
#
loop_
_entity.id
_entity.type
_entity.pdbx_description
1 polymer ?
#
loop_
_entity_poly.entity_id
_entity_poly.type
_entity_poly.pdbx_seq_one_letter_code
_entity_poly.pdbx_strand_id
1 'polypeptide(L)'
;MASREFPIRSVGASLSPFIKTRDEVSRIRKELHSHLQDGSALVSLSLANPSGPPKSQTSTSITGVRKAYLNALRAHSTSQARYDALKADLAGLPESKPTTSAISVISQPSVNDSYVPMLRQREKRRQLQLIERTYAAVTTTGGESIEGHLDDIIRQQAGDLPTPLSIPPANLNTHPNVEAQILKLKKTVLSVRRTVDALAAGLSGDRAIIVPSARPGSEILGLQSALNELTGWMEQRLALIGDAEVKTQATNPTEASNEHAASEVVSLDDIAASYNDYLVARQRVIHTVSSTSLTFKSASYSVALESGMSTRHQLRSPAKTILPYLDCLTSAKHEELCLFQESSFLRRQVASSESETRRLLARLADESHLVHPSTKKGRGWTMAAAEASDATKAVAVQRLQAGEASAGAAAQGLQGVRDMPEYLSQVTTRSM
;
A
#
# COMPACT_ATOMS: atom_id res chain seq x y z
N MET A 1 11.89 76.94 -22.14
CA MET A 1 11.72 75.47 -22.11
C MET A 1 10.94 75.10 -23.36
N ALA A 2 11.65 74.72 -24.43
CA ALA A 2 11.05 74.47 -25.74
C ALA A 2 10.50 73.04 -25.80
N SER A 3 9.20 72.91 -26.02
CA SER A 3 8.51 71.65 -26.31
C SER A 3 9.05 71.08 -27.62
N ARG A 4 9.98 70.13 -27.54
CA ARG A 4 10.35 69.32 -28.71
C ARG A 4 9.20 68.37 -28.97
N GLU A 5 8.42 68.67 -30.02
CA GLU A 5 7.38 67.78 -30.52
C GLU A 5 8.03 66.46 -30.98
N PHE A 6 7.64 65.37 -30.33
CA PHE A 6 8.01 64.03 -30.75
C PHE A 6 7.18 63.65 -31.98
N PRO A 7 7.79 63.07 -33.04
CA PRO A 7 7.10 62.79 -34.31
C PRO A 7 5.98 61.75 -34.23
N ILE A 8 5.78 61.07 -33.07
CA ILE A 8 4.67 60.15 -32.83
C ILE A 8 4.17 60.35 -31.39
N ARG A 9 2.97 60.93 -31.23
CA ARG A 9 2.38 61.27 -29.91
C ARG A 9 2.13 60.05 -29.00
N SER A 10 1.87 58.86 -29.58
CA SER A 10 1.65 57.63 -28.81
C SER A 10 2.91 57.15 -28.08
N VAL A 11 4.07 57.23 -28.74
CA VAL A 11 5.36 56.84 -28.18
C VAL A 11 5.80 57.82 -27.10
N GLY A 12 5.53 59.12 -27.29
CA GLY A 12 5.78 60.14 -26.27
C GLY A 12 4.99 59.90 -24.98
N ALA A 13 3.73 59.47 -25.08
CA ALA A 13 2.92 59.12 -23.91
C ALA A 13 3.47 57.89 -23.16
N SER A 14 3.87 56.83 -23.88
CA SER A 14 4.45 55.62 -23.27
C SER A 14 5.84 55.83 -22.66
N LEU A 15 6.63 56.76 -23.21
CA LEU A 15 7.96 57.07 -22.69
C LEU A 15 7.96 58.19 -21.64
N SER A 16 6.86 58.94 -21.49
CA SER A 16 6.74 60.01 -20.49
C SER A 16 7.09 59.61 -19.04
N PRO A 17 6.73 58.41 -18.51
CA PRO A 17 7.15 58.01 -17.16
C PRO A 17 8.65 57.63 -17.05
N PHE A 18 9.34 57.40 -18.18
CA PHE A 18 10.75 56.99 -18.23
C PHE A 18 11.70 58.15 -18.61
N ILE A 19 11.18 59.24 -19.18
CA ILE A 19 11.94 60.45 -19.51
C ILE A 19 11.97 61.34 -18.27
N LYS A 20 13.02 61.19 -17.45
CA LYS A 20 13.25 62.05 -16.28
C LYS A 20 13.99 63.32 -16.66
N THR A 21 13.74 64.40 -15.92
CA THR A 21 14.47 65.65 -16.12
C THR A 21 15.94 65.50 -15.67
N ARG A 22 16.84 66.31 -16.24
CA ARG A 22 18.27 66.24 -15.92
C ARG A 22 18.55 66.41 -14.42
N ASP A 23 17.74 67.24 -13.75
CA ASP A 23 17.87 67.53 -12.33
C ASP A 23 17.43 66.35 -11.47
N GLU A 24 16.32 65.69 -11.81
CA GLU A 24 15.87 64.46 -11.15
C GLU A 24 16.88 63.33 -11.28
N VAL A 25 17.46 63.15 -12.48
CA VAL A 25 18.51 62.14 -12.68
C VAL A 25 19.73 62.47 -11.83
N SER A 26 20.12 63.74 -11.71
CA SER A 26 21.25 64.15 -10.87
C SER A 26 20.98 63.91 -9.38
N ARG A 27 19.74 64.11 -8.92
CA ARG A 27 19.30 63.85 -7.54
C ARG A 27 19.33 62.35 -7.23
N ILE A 28 18.76 61.52 -8.10
CA ILE A 28 18.79 60.06 -7.97
C ILE A 28 20.24 59.55 -7.95
N ARG A 29 21.12 60.12 -8.78
CA ARG A 29 22.53 59.71 -8.83
C ARG A 29 23.27 60.07 -7.53
N LYS A 30 22.97 61.22 -6.93
CA LYS A 30 23.52 61.63 -5.63
C LYS A 30 23.02 60.74 -4.49
N GLU A 31 21.73 60.40 -4.50
CA GLU A 31 21.10 59.53 -3.49
C GLU A 31 21.59 58.08 -3.58
N LEU A 32 21.78 57.56 -4.80
CA LEU A 32 22.44 56.27 -5.00
C LEU A 32 23.91 56.31 -4.57
N HIS A 33 24.60 57.42 -4.81
CA HIS A 33 25.99 57.57 -4.39
C HIS A 33 26.14 57.61 -2.86
N SER A 34 25.23 58.29 -2.14
CA SER A 34 25.21 58.23 -0.67
C SER A 34 24.89 56.82 -0.17
N HIS A 35 23.90 56.15 -0.77
CA HIS A 35 23.56 54.77 -0.40
C HIS A 35 24.69 53.76 -0.66
N LEU A 36 25.54 54.01 -1.66
CA LEU A 36 26.72 53.19 -1.95
C LEU A 36 27.90 53.52 -1.01
N GLN A 37 28.07 54.78 -0.60
CA GLN A 37 29.10 55.18 0.36
C GLN A 37 28.81 54.67 1.78
N ASP A 38 27.54 54.52 2.16
CA ASP A 38 27.13 53.99 3.47
C ASP A 38 27.37 52.47 3.66
N GLY A 39 28.05 51.81 2.70
CA GLY A 39 28.78 50.55 2.90
C GLY A 39 27.96 49.28 3.21
N SER A 40 26.68 49.38 3.52
CA SER A 40 25.84 48.25 3.93
C SER A 40 25.48 47.31 2.77
N ALA A 41 25.43 47.83 1.53
CA ALA A 41 25.00 47.06 0.36
C ALA A 41 26.12 46.25 -0.32
N LEU A 42 27.40 46.62 -0.15
CA LEU A 42 28.52 45.95 -0.84
C LEU A 42 29.03 44.70 -0.13
N VAL A 43 28.66 44.48 1.14
CA VAL A 43 28.96 43.22 1.85
C VAL A 43 28.23 42.04 1.20
N SER A 44 27.12 42.28 0.48
CA SER A 44 26.34 41.22 -0.18
C SER A 44 26.91 40.75 -1.53
N LEU A 45 27.98 41.37 -2.04
CA LEU A 45 28.61 41.01 -3.33
C LEU A 45 30.01 40.40 -3.17
N SER A 46 30.58 40.39 -1.97
CA SER A 46 31.90 39.80 -1.72
C SER A 46 31.75 38.33 -1.34
N LEU A 47 31.86 37.44 -2.33
CA LEU A 47 31.75 35.98 -2.19
C LEU A 47 32.89 35.32 -1.39
N ALA A 48 33.82 36.10 -0.83
CA ALA A 48 35.12 35.59 -0.37
C ALA A 48 35.30 35.46 1.15
N ASN A 49 34.31 35.80 2.00
CA ASN A 49 34.49 35.60 3.45
C ASN A 49 33.18 35.42 4.24
N PRO A 50 32.78 34.18 4.58
CA PRO A 50 31.69 33.92 5.52
C PRO A 50 32.25 33.69 6.94
N SER A 51 32.91 34.69 7.53
CA SER A 51 33.38 34.63 8.92
C SER A 51 32.74 35.75 9.74
N GLY A 52 31.46 35.57 10.07
CA GLY A 52 30.77 36.41 11.03
C GLY A 52 29.31 36.02 11.16
N PRO A 53 28.77 35.85 12.38
CA PRO A 53 27.36 35.52 12.57
C PRO A 53 26.50 36.68 12.03
N PRO A 54 25.57 36.44 11.09
CA PRO A 54 24.73 37.51 10.57
C PRO A 54 23.79 37.99 11.69
N LYS A 55 24.07 39.17 12.22
CA LYS A 55 23.10 39.91 13.04
C LYS A 55 21.83 40.08 12.22
N SER A 56 20.72 39.70 12.82
CA SER A 56 19.37 39.73 12.29
C SER A 56 18.99 41.13 11.79
N GLN A 57 19.19 41.40 10.51
CA GLN A 57 18.39 42.38 9.78
C GLN A 57 17.62 41.61 8.71
N THR A 58 16.45 41.12 9.10
CA THR A 58 15.43 40.68 8.16
C THR A 58 14.92 41.91 7.42
N SER A 59 15.53 42.25 6.29
CA SER A 59 14.87 43.10 5.30
C SER A 59 13.62 42.35 4.82
N THR A 60 12.46 42.91 5.15
CA THR A 60 11.11 42.34 4.97
C THR A 60 10.66 42.29 3.50
N SER A 61 11.58 42.30 2.53
CA SER A 61 11.24 42.35 1.09
C SER A 61 11.67 41.12 0.28
N ILE A 62 12.34 40.13 0.87
CA ILE A 62 12.73 38.92 0.14
C ILE A 62 11.60 37.89 0.25
N THR A 63 10.68 37.90 -0.71
CA THR A 63 9.61 36.91 -0.87
C THR A 63 9.95 35.88 -1.95
N GLY A 64 9.43 34.66 -1.82
CA GLY A 64 9.61 33.57 -2.79
C GLY A 64 10.84 32.68 -2.57
N VAL A 65 11.32 32.08 -3.66
CA VAL A 65 12.36 31.03 -3.70
C VAL A 65 13.66 31.44 -3.01
N ARG A 66 14.04 32.72 -3.09
CA ARG A 66 15.25 33.24 -2.43
C ARG A 66 15.17 33.15 -0.90
N LYS A 67 13.99 33.34 -0.31
CA LYS A 67 13.76 33.16 1.14
C LYS A 67 13.87 31.69 1.52
N ALA A 68 13.31 30.80 0.69
CA ALA A 68 13.42 29.36 0.90
C ALA A 68 14.87 28.88 0.83
N TYR A 69 15.66 29.38 -0.14
CA TYR A 69 17.09 29.08 -0.25
C TYR A 69 17.88 29.57 0.97
N LEU A 70 17.66 30.81 1.42
CA LEU A 70 18.33 31.32 2.62
C LEU A 70 17.93 30.55 3.89
N ASN A 71 16.66 30.13 3.99
CA ASN A 71 16.21 29.27 5.08
C ASN A 71 16.84 27.88 5.01
N ALA A 72 16.96 27.28 3.83
CA ALA A 72 17.63 26.00 3.62
C ALA A 72 19.13 26.07 3.97
N LEU A 73 19.79 27.16 3.61
CA LEU A 73 21.21 27.38 3.91
C LEU A 73 21.44 27.54 5.42
N ARG A 74 20.55 28.25 6.13
CA ARG A 74 20.57 28.32 7.60
C ARG A 74 20.26 26.96 8.24
N ALA A 75 19.29 26.23 7.73
CA ALA A 75 18.96 24.89 8.24
C ALA A 75 20.16 23.95 8.06
N HIS A 76 20.81 23.98 6.90
CA HIS A 76 22.02 23.20 6.63
C HIS A 76 23.15 23.54 7.60
N SER A 77 23.46 24.82 7.83
CA SER A 77 24.52 25.20 8.78
C SER A 77 24.19 24.77 10.21
N THR A 78 22.91 24.83 10.63
CA THR A 78 22.51 24.36 11.95
C THR A 78 22.61 22.83 12.09
N SER A 79 22.26 22.09 11.03
CA SER A 79 22.35 20.63 11.02
C SER A 79 23.81 20.17 11.02
N GLN A 80 24.68 20.85 10.28
CA GLN A 80 26.11 20.57 10.26
C GLN A 80 26.75 20.79 11.64
N ALA A 81 26.43 21.91 12.30
CA ALA A 81 26.89 22.16 13.67
C ALA A 81 26.43 21.08 14.66
N ARG A 82 25.18 20.58 14.52
CA ARG A 82 24.68 19.47 15.35
C ARG A 82 25.39 18.15 15.05
N TYR A 83 25.66 17.87 13.78
CA TYR A 83 26.41 16.68 13.39
C TYR A 83 27.83 16.70 13.96
N ASP A 84 28.52 17.84 13.86
CA ASP A 84 29.86 18.00 14.39
C ASP A 84 29.89 17.89 15.92
N ALA A 85 28.87 18.40 16.61
CA ALA A 85 28.69 18.22 18.05
C ALA A 85 28.50 16.73 18.42
N LEU A 86 27.59 16.02 17.73
CA LEU A 86 27.38 14.59 17.96
C LEU A 86 28.62 13.75 17.63
N LYS A 87 29.37 14.15 16.61
CA LYS A 87 30.64 13.51 16.25
C LYS A 87 31.71 13.74 17.34
N ALA A 88 31.76 14.92 17.92
CA ALA A 88 32.63 15.21 19.07
C ALA A 88 32.20 14.39 20.31
N ASP A 89 30.90 14.27 20.58
CA ASP A 89 30.37 13.46 21.68
C ASP A 89 30.71 11.97 21.50
N LEU A 90 30.56 11.45 20.28
CA LEU A 90 30.94 10.07 19.96
C LEU A 90 32.45 9.83 20.08
N ALA A 91 33.28 10.80 19.70
CA ALA A 91 34.72 10.71 19.90
C ALA A 91 35.12 10.79 21.39
N GLY A 92 34.28 11.38 22.24
CA GLY A 92 34.46 11.46 23.68
C GLY A 92 33.99 10.22 24.46
N LEU A 93 33.22 9.32 23.85
CA LEU A 93 32.88 8.04 24.47
C LEU A 93 34.08 7.10 24.38
N PRO A 94 34.63 6.60 25.51
CA PRO A 94 35.69 5.60 25.46
C PRO A 94 35.12 4.34 24.80
N GLU A 95 35.72 3.91 23.69
CA GLU A 95 35.48 2.60 23.08
C GLU A 95 35.58 1.54 24.17
N SER A 96 34.45 0.93 24.54
CA SER A 96 34.41 -0.20 25.44
C SER A 96 35.16 -1.36 24.79
N LYS A 97 36.45 -1.46 25.10
CA LYS A 97 37.27 -2.63 24.81
C LYS A 97 36.56 -3.86 25.39
N PRO A 98 36.32 -4.93 24.61
CA PRO A 98 35.82 -6.17 25.17
C PRO A 98 36.95 -6.81 25.97
N THR A 99 36.96 -6.58 27.29
CA THR A 99 37.82 -7.33 28.22
C THR A 99 37.26 -8.73 28.39
N THR A 100 37.89 -9.68 27.70
CA THR A 100 37.90 -11.10 28.04
C THR A 100 38.39 -11.26 29.49
N SER A 101 37.46 -11.54 30.41
CA SER A 101 37.80 -12.06 31.73
C SER A 101 36.80 -13.15 32.08
N ALA A 102 37.30 -14.38 32.11
CA ALA A 102 36.61 -15.54 32.61
C ALA A 102 36.22 -15.33 34.09
N ILE A 103 34.92 -15.38 34.40
CA ILE A 103 34.44 -15.63 35.75
C ILE A 103 33.47 -16.80 35.69
N SER A 104 33.88 -17.84 36.41
CA SER A 104 33.19 -19.10 36.65
C SER A 104 31.96 -18.92 37.53
N VAL A 105 30.85 -19.52 37.10
CA VAL A 105 29.80 -20.20 37.88
C VAL A 105 29.27 -19.48 39.13
N ILE A 106 28.06 -18.91 39.00
CA ILE A 106 26.86 -19.27 39.76
C ILE A 106 25.68 -18.85 38.87
N SER A 107 24.71 -19.74 38.65
CA SER A 107 23.45 -19.47 37.95
C SER A 107 22.68 -18.34 38.65
N GLN A 108 22.95 -17.11 38.25
CA GLN A 108 22.00 -16.03 38.40
C GLN A 108 21.19 -15.98 37.10
N PRO A 109 19.84 -15.88 37.15
CA PRO A 109 19.08 -15.56 35.96
C PRO A 109 19.71 -14.29 35.39
N SER A 110 20.09 -14.35 34.10
CA SER A 110 20.82 -13.27 33.47
C SER A 110 20.09 -11.96 33.81
N VAL A 111 20.82 -10.90 34.14
CA VAL A 111 20.22 -9.60 34.47
C VAL A 111 19.18 -9.19 33.41
N ASN A 112 19.36 -9.66 32.18
CA ASN A 112 18.46 -9.50 31.04
C ASN A 112 17.11 -10.25 31.19
N ASP A 113 17.08 -11.47 31.75
CA ASP A 113 15.84 -12.26 31.96
C ASP A 113 14.90 -11.62 32.98
N SER A 114 15.42 -10.87 33.95
CA SER A 114 14.61 -10.12 34.92
C SER A 114 14.35 -8.65 34.51
N TYR A 115 15.25 -8.06 33.71
CA TYR A 115 15.16 -6.67 33.29
C TYR A 115 14.12 -6.45 32.17
N VAL A 116 14.03 -7.37 31.20
CA VAL A 116 13.02 -7.30 30.12
C VAL A 116 11.58 -7.32 30.64
N PRO A 117 11.17 -8.25 31.53
CA PRO A 117 9.81 -8.22 32.08
C PRO A 117 9.55 -6.97 32.93
N MET A 118 10.57 -6.46 33.65
CA MET A 118 10.46 -5.20 34.39
C MET A 118 10.26 -4.00 33.45
N LEU A 119 10.97 -3.92 32.32
CA LEU A 119 10.75 -2.89 31.31
C LEU A 119 9.35 -2.98 30.70
N ARG A 120 8.89 -4.18 30.36
CA ARG A 120 7.51 -4.41 29.88
C ARG A 120 6.49 -3.95 30.92
N GLN A 121 6.73 -4.21 32.21
CA GLN A 121 5.85 -3.77 33.28
C GLN A 121 5.85 -2.25 33.44
N ARG A 122 7.01 -1.59 33.32
CA ARG A 122 7.12 -0.11 33.32
C ARG A 122 6.39 0.51 32.13
N GLU A 123 6.49 -0.11 30.95
CA GLU A 123 5.81 0.35 29.75
C GLU A 123 4.29 0.17 29.86
N LYS A 124 3.82 -0.99 30.33
CA LYS A 124 2.40 -1.21 30.64
C LYS A 124 1.88 -0.20 31.66
N ARG A 125 2.65 0.10 32.72
CA ARG A 125 2.29 1.12 33.70
C ARG A 125 2.21 2.52 33.08
N ARG A 126 3.15 2.88 32.19
CA ARG A 126 3.12 4.16 31.45
C ARG A 126 1.90 4.27 30.56
N GLN A 127 1.54 3.18 29.86
CA GLN A 127 0.34 3.12 29.03
C GLN A 127 -0.94 3.25 29.87
N LEU A 128 -1.03 2.55 31.00
CA LEU A 128 -2.17 2.68 31.91
C LEU A 128 -2.29 4.09 32.48
N GLN A 129 -1.17 4.74 32.84
CA GLN A 129 -1.18 6.13 33.29
C GLN A 129 -1.62 7.11 32.18
N LEU A 130 -1.33 6.81 30.92
CA LEU A 130 -1.84 7.60 29.80
C LEU A 130 -3.35 7.42 29.64
N ILE A 131 -3.84 6.18 29.75
CA ILE A 131 -5.28 5.88 29.73
C ILE A 131 -5.98 6.55 30.90
N GLU A 132 -5.41 6.50 32.10
CA GLU A 132 -5.96 7.15 33.30
C GLU A 132 -5.98 8.68 33.16
N ARG A 133 -4.92 9.29 32.61
CA ARG A 133 -4.88 10.73 32.34
C ARG A 133 -5.87 11.15 31.26
N THR A 134 -5.99 10.37 30.18
CA THR A 134 -6.95 10.67 29.11
C THR A 134 -8.38 10.46 29.59
N TYR A 135 -8.64 9.41 30.38
CA TYR A 135 -9.92 9.21 31.04
C TYR A 135 -10.25 10.37 32.00
N ALA A 136 -9.31 10.78 32.85
CA ALA A 136 -9.48 11.94 33.73
C ALA A 136 -9.68 13.26 32.96
N ALA A 137 -9.03 13.43 31.81
CA ALA A 137 -9.24 14.58 30.94
C ALA A 137 -10.65 14.55 30.31
N VAL A 138 -11.11 13.38 29.86
CA VAL A 138 -12.45 13.19 29.28
C VAL A 138 -13.55 13.31 30.34
N THR A 139 -13.33 12.85 31.57
CA THR A 139 -14.33 13.00 32.64
C THR A 139 -14.41 14.42 33.20
N THR A 140 -13.31 15.18 33.20
CA THR A 140 -13.32 16.59 33.59
C THR A 140 -13.91 17.51 32.51
N THR A 141 -13.83 17.13 31.23
CA THR A 141 -14.47 17.87 30.12
C THR A 141 -15.86 17.38 29.74
N GLY A 142 -16.19 16.11 30.02
CA GLY A 142 -17.47 15.50 29.67
C GLY A 142 -18.66 15.93 30.52
N GLY A 143 -18.45 16.74 31.56
CA GLY A 143 -19.52 17.30 32.39
C GLY A 143 -20.20 18.54 31.82
N GLU A 144 -19.53 19.30 30.92
CA GLU A 144 -20.03 20.59 30.44
C GLU A 144 -20.35 20.62 28.94
N SER A 145 -20.19 19.50 28.20
CA SER A 145 -20.38 19.51 26.74
C SER A 145 -20.94 18.18 26.22
N ILE A 146 -22.21 17.90 26.52
CA ILE A 146 -22.96 16.77 25.95
C ILE A 146 -23.69 17.15 24.64
N GLU A 147 -23.50 18.35 24.10
CA GLU A 147 -24.17 18.78 22.85
C GLU A 147 -23.25 18.88 21.61
N GLY A 148 -21.95 18.62 21.74
CA GLY A 148 -20.99 18.65 20.63
C GLY A 148 -20.40 17.27 20.33
N HIS A 149 -20.29 16.94 19.04
CA HIS A 149 -19.60 15.73 18.58
C HIS A 149 -18.19 15.69 19.18
N LEU A 150 -17.82 14.56 19.79
CA LEU A 150 -16.59 14.38 20.58
C LEU A 150 -15.32 14.78 19.80
N ASP A 151 -15.36 14.70 18.47
CA ASP A 151 -14.31 15.15 17.56
C ASP A 151 -14.07 16.67 17.57
N ASP A 152 -15.09 17.49 17.83
CA ASP A 152 -14.97 18.95 17.88
C ASP A 152 -14.30 19.42 19.17
N ILE A 153 -14.54 18.70 20.28
CA ILE A 153 -13.89 18.95 21.57
C ILE A 153 -12.41 18.55 21.51
N ILE A 154 -12.09 17.42 20.85
CA ILE A 154 -10.72 16.98 20.61
C ILE A 154 -9.96 18.03 19.78
N ARG A 155 -10.58 18.60 18.74
CA ARG A 155 -9.99 19.66 17.91
C ARG A 155 -9.77 20.97 18.69
N GLN A 156 -10.69 21.33 19.59
CA GLN A 156 -10.58 22.55 20.40
C GLN A 156 -9.49 22.47 21.48
N GLN A 157 -9.32 21.30 22.11
CA GLN A 157 -8.44 21.17 23.28
C GLN A 157 -7.02 20.67 22.95
N ALA A 158 -6.85 19.85 21.90
CA ALA A 158 -5.55 19.36 21.47
C ALA A 158 -4.87 20.25 20.40
N GLY A 159 -5.59 21.25 19.88
CA GLY A 159 -5.24 21.93 18.63
C GLY A 159 -5.40 20.98 17.43
N ASP A 160 -5.34 21.53 16.21
CA ASP A 160 -5.29 20.68 15.01
C ASP A 160 -4.15 19.67 15.18
N LEU A 161 -4.48 18.38 15.09
CA LEU A 161 -3.49 17.31 15.08
C LEU A 161 -2.39 17.72 14.10
N PRO A 162 -1.10 17.68 14.49
CA PRO A 162 -0.04 17.98 13.57
C PRO A 162 -0.23 17.03 12.40
N THR A 163 -0.54 17.60 11.23
CA THR A 163 -0.62 16.86 9.98
C THR A 163 0.64 16.01 9.94
N PRO A 164 0.56 14.66 9.89
CA PRO A 164 1.75 13.84 9.82
C PRO A 164 2.54 14.36 8.62
N LEU A 165 3.76 14.82 8.90
CA LEU A 165 4.67 15.48 7.96
C LEU A 165 4.58 14.79 6.59
N SER A 166 3.80 15.37 5.67
CA SER A 166 3.80 15.03 4.24
C SER A 166 4.97 15.70 3.54
N ILE A 167 6.13 15.71 4.20
CA ILE A 167 7.40 16.04 3.58
C ILE A 167 8.18 14.72 3.58
N PRO A 168 8.18 13.98 2.47
CA PRO A 168 9.12 12.87 2.33
C PRO A 168 10.53 13.44 2.57
N PRO A 169 11.39 12.80 3.39
CA PRO A 169 12.79 13.18 3.40
C PRO A 169 13.32 12.95 1.99
N ALA A 170 13.66 14.04 1.29
CA ALA A 170 14.09 14.07 -0.10
C ALA A 170 15.45 13.38 -0.36
N ASN A 171 15.91 12.48 0.51
CA ASN A 171 17.26 11.92 0.51
C ASN A 171 17.30 10.38 0.60
N LEU A 172 16.27 9.67 0.11
CA LEU A 172 16.33 8.20 0.01
C LEU A 172 16.84 7.68 -1.34
N ASN A 173 16.98 8.55 -2.36
CA ASN A 173 17.47 8.14 -3.69
C ASN A 173 19.00 8.22 -3.87
N THR A 174 19.79 8.40 -2.79
CA THR A 174 21.24 8.60 -2.90
C THR A 174 22.09 7.63 -2.08
N HIS A 175 21.56 6.45 -1.73
CA HIS A 175 22.38 5.40 -1.10
C HIS A 175 22.41 4.11 -1.91
N PRO A 176 23.28 4.01 -2.95
CA PRO A 176 23.65 2.74 -3.58
C PRO A 176 24.25 1.71 -2.57
N ASN A 177 24.49 2.14 -1.34
CA ASN A 177 24.93 1.31 -0.23
C ASN A 177 23.81 0.43 0.36
N VAL A 178 22.54 0.84 0.30
CA VAL A 178 21.44 0.02 0.87
C VAL A 178 21.22 -1.24 0.04
N GLU A 179 21.21 -1.13 -1.29
CA GLU A 179 21.14 -2.30 -2.17
C GLU A 179 22.38 -3.20 -2.02
N ALA A 180 23.57 -2.61 -1.91
CA ALA A 180 24.79 -3.38 -1.64
C ALA A 180 24.73 -4.10 -0.28
N GLN A 181 24.15 -3.49 0.74
CA GLN A 181 23.91 -4.11 2.06
C GLN A 181 22.84 -5.21 1.99
N ILE A 182 21.78 -5.02 1.21
CA ILE A 182 20.75 -6.03 0.95
C ILE A 182 21.35 -7.22 0.19
N LEU A 183 22.20 -6.98 -0.82
CA LEU A 183 22.89 -8.04 -1.55
C LEU A 183 23.90 -8.77 -0.64
N LYS A 184 24.59 -8.05 0.23
CA LYS A 184 25.45 -8.64 1.25
C LYS A 184 24.66 -9.50 2.22
N LEU A 185 23.49 -9.05 2.66
CA LEU A 185 22.59 -9.81 3.53
C LEU A 185 22.03 -11.05 2.81
N LYS A 186 21.58 -10.92 1.57
CA LYS A 186 21.13 -12.06 0.75
C LYS A 186 22.25 -13.08 0.57
N LYS A 187 23.49 -12.62 0.33
CA LYS A 187 24.67 -13.49 0.23
C LYS A 187 24.97 -14.20 1.55
N THR A 188 24.91 -13.52 2.68
CA THR A 188 25.15 -14.13 4.00
C THR A 188 24.05 -15.10 4.39
N VAL A 189 22.78 -14.78 4.12
CA VAL A 189 21.65 -15.69 4.35
C VAL A 189 21.78 -16.95 3.49
N LEU A 190 22.15 -16.83 2.22
CA LEU A 190 22.38 -17.98 1.35
C LEU A 190 23.60 -18.81 1.77
N SER A 191 24.70 -18.18 2.25
CA SER A 191 25.84 -18.93 2.77
C SER A 191 25.48 -19.66 4.07
N VAL A 192 24.73 -19.01 4.97
CA VAL A 192 24.28 -19.62 6.23
C VAL A 192 23.33 -20.78 5.95
N ARG A 193 22.38 -20.61 5.02
CA ARG A 193 21.49 -21.69 4.59
C ARG A 193 22.27 -22.88 4.04
N ARG A 194 23.27 -22.65 3.18
CA ARG A 194 24.13 -23.74 2.68
C ARG A 194 24.92 -24.42 3.80
N THR A 195 25.43 -23.69 4.79
CA THR A 195 26.11 -24.30 5.94
C THR A 195 25.16 -25.11 6.81
N VAL A 196 23.92 -24.64 7.01
CA VAL A 196 22.89 -25.37 7.76
C VAL A 196 22.47 -26.64 7.01
N ASP A 197 22.25 -26.54 5.69
CA ASP A 197 21.92 -27.69 4.85
C ASP A 197 23.06 -28.71 4.82
N ALA A 198 24.33 -28.26 4.79
CA ALA A 198 25.50 -29.13 4.88
C ALA A 198 25.65 -29.81 6.25
N LEU A 199 25.36 -29.11 7.34
CA LEU A 199 25.35 -29.69 8.69
C LEU A 199 24.19 -30.68 8.87
N ALA A 200 23.01 -30.38 8.31
CA ALA A 200 21.86 -31.29 8.30
C ALA A 200 22.12 -32.56 7.48
N ALA A 201 22.84 -32.43 6.35
CA ALA A 201 23.29 -33.57 5.56
C ALA A 201 24.37 -34.40 6.29
N GLY A 202 25.32 -33.75 6.99
CA GLY A 202 26.34 -34.42 7.80
C GLY A 202 25.78 -35.19 9.01
N LEU A 203 24.74 -34.65 9.66
CA LEU A 203 24.01 -35.30 10.76
C LEU A 203 23.23 -36.55 10.32
N SER A 204 22.96 -36.70 9.03
CA SER A 204 22.28 -37.87 8.46
C SER A 204 23.24 -39.02 8.11
N GLY A 205 24.55 -38.73 8.00
CA GLY A 205 25.57 -39.69 7.55
C GLY A 205 26.39 -40.34 8.67
N ASP A 206 26.45 -39.75 9.87
CA ASP A 206 27.41 -40.17 10.90
C ASP A 206 26.73 -40.44 12.25
N ARG A 207 25.79 -41.39 12.25
CA ARG A 207 25.20 -41.94 13.47
C ARG A 207 25.74 -43.34 13.76
N ALA A 208 27.05 -43.45 13.81
CA ALA A 208 27.74 -44.56 14.46
C ALA A 208 29.04 -44.05 15.07
N ILE A 209 28.98 -43.38 16.23
CA ILE A 209 29.94 -43.45 17.34
C ILE A 209 29.49 -42.48 18.45
N ILE A 210 29.08 -43.07 19.57
CA ILE A 210 29.23 -42.67 20.99
C ILE A 210 28.90 -41.20 21.38
N VAL A 211 27.84 -41.08 22.18
CA VAL A 211 27.38 -39.88 22.92
C VAL A 211 28.43 -39.41 23.95
N PRO A 212 28.55 -38.09 24.19
CA PRO A 212 28.16 -37.60 25.51
C PRO A 212 27.08 -36.52 25.42
N SER A 213 26.22 -36.55 26.42
CA SER A 213 25.00 -35.76 26.57
C SER A 213 25.29 -34.26 26.71
N ALA A 214 25.07 -33.50 25.63
CA ALA A 214 24.73 -32.07 25.69
C ALA A 214 23.65 -31.85 24.63
N ARG A 215 22.40 -31.69 25.07
CA ARG A 215 21.17 -31.79 24.28
C ARG A 215 21.14 -30.68 23.20
N PRO A 216 21.52 -30.96 21.93
CA PRO A 216 21.59 -29.93 20.89
C PRO A 216 20.19 -29.58 20.34
N GLY A 217 19.17 -30.37 20.68
CA GLY A 217 17.79 -30.15 20.25
C GLY A 217 17.11 -28.93 20.89
N SER A 218 17.48 -28.53 22.12
CA SER A 218 16.86 -27.36 22.76
C SER A 218 17.36 -26.04 22.18
N GLU A 219 18.61 -25.99 21.71
CA GLU A 219 19.17 -24.80 21.05
C GLU A 219 18.58 -24.63 19.64
N ILE A 220 18.40 -25.74 18.91
CA ILE A 220 17.75 -25.73 17.60
C ILE A 220 16.28 -25.29 17.73
N LEU A 221 15.56 -25.78 18.74
CA LEU A 221 14.18 -25.35 19.02
C LEU A 221 14.12 -23.88 19.48
N GLY A 222 15.10 -23.41 20.26
CA GLY A 222 15.22 -22.00 20.64
C GLY A 222 15.47 -21.09 19.43
N LEU A 223 16.35 -21.51 18.52
CA LEU A 223 16.63 -20.81 17.27
C LEU A 223 15.44 -20.83 16.32
N GLN A 224 14.71 -21.93 16.24
CA GLN A 224 13.47 -22.03 15.46
C GLN A 224 12.37 -21.14 16.05
N SER A 225 12.26 -21.07 17.38
CA SER A 225 11.34 -20.15 18.06
C SER A 225 11.71 -18.69 17.82
N ALA A 226 13.00 -18.34 17.89
CA ALA A 226 13.49 -17.00 17.61
C ALA A 226 13.29 -16.61 16.15
N LEU A 227 13.46 -17.55 15.21
CA LEU A 227 13.19 -17.34 13.79
C LEU A 227 11.70 -17.10 13.55
N ASN A 228 10.83 -17.91 14.16
CA ASN A 228 9.38 -17.74 14.05
C ASN A 228 8.91 -16.40 14.67
N GLU A 229 9.50 -15.99 15.80
CA GLU A 229 9.20 -14.71 16.44
C GLU A 229 9.69 -13.52 15.60
N LEU A 230 10.89 -13.61 15.01
CA LEU A 230 11.43 -12.59 14.11
C LEU A 230 10.60 -12.51 12.82
N THR A 231 10.18 -13.65 12.28
CA THR A 231 9.30 -13.72 11.11
C THR A 231 7.94 -13.09 11.43
N GLY A 232 7.32 -13.43 12.55
CA GLY A 232 6.08 -12.79 13.00
C GLY A 232 6.23 -11.30 13.26
N TRP A 233 7.37 -10.85 13.81
CA TRP A 233 7.65 -9.42 13.98
C TRP A 233 7.83 -8.71 12.64
N MET A 234 8.53 -9.32 11.68
CA MET A 234 8.66 -8.77 10.33
C MET A 234 7.32 -8.73 9.61
N GLU A 235 6.51 -9.78 9.69
CA GLU A 235 5.17 -9.83 9.12
C GLU A 235 4.27 -8.77 9.74
N GLN A 236 4.32 -8.58 11.06
CA GLN A 236 3.57 -7.52 11.74
C GLN A 236 4.04 -6.14 11.29
N ARG A 237 5.36 -5.94 11.14
CA ARG A 237 5.92 -4.68 10.62
C ARG A 237 5.59 -4.45 9.15
N LEU A 238 5.57 -5.48 8.33
CA LEU A 238 5.17 -5.42 6.93
C LEU A 238 3.65 -5.20 6.78
N ALA A 239 2.83 -5.76 7.67
CA ALA A 239 1.39 -5.47 7.72
C ALA A 239 1.13 -4.01 8.10
N LEU A 240 1.86 -3.48 9.09
CA LEU A 240 1.83 -2.05 9.45
C LEU A 240 2.27 -1.14 8.29
N ILE A 241 3.22 -1.58 7.46
CA ILE A 241 3.68 -0.84 6.26
C ILE A 241 2.66 -0.99 5.12
N GLY A 242 2.10 -2.18 4.91
CA GLY A 242 1.08 -2.43 3.89
C GLY A 242 -0.21 -1.66 4.16
N ASP A 243 -0.64 -1.55 5.42
CA ASP A 243 -1.78 -0.73 5.83
C ASP A 243 -1.50 0.79 5.67
N ALA A 244 -0.24 1.20 5.77
CA ALA A 244 0.18 2.58 5.49
C ALA A 244 0.29 2.88 3.97
N GLU A 245 0.68 1.89 3.16
CA GLU A 245 0.72 2.00 1.68
C GLU A 245 -0.69 2.02 1.06
N VAL A 246 -1.63 1.20 1.55
CA VAL A 246 -3.03 1.23 1.09
C VAL A 246 -3.71 2.57 1.37
N LYS A 247 -3.26 3.31 2.40
CA LYS A 247 -3.79 4.64 2.72
C LYS A 247 -3.07 5.80 2.02
N THR A 248 -1.88 5.57 1.46
CA THR A 248 -1.10 6.59 0.72
C THR A 248 -1.18 6.44 -0.80
N GLN A 249 -1.64 5.30 -1.32
CA GLN A 249 -1.88 5.08 -2.75
C GLN A 249 -3.17 5.73 -3.29
N ALA A 250 -3.90 6.48 -2.46
CA ALA A 250 -5.07 7.26 -2.88
C ALA A 250 -4.71 8.67 -3.39
N THR A 251 -3.47 9.11 -3.25
CA THR A 251 -3.04 10.46 -3.67
C THR A 251 -1.61 10.43 -4.19
N ASN A 252 -1.43 10.25 -5.49
CA ASN A 252 -0.50 11.02 -6.36
C ASN A 252 -0.35 10.31 -7.73
N PRO A 253 -0.87 10.88 -8.82
CA PRO A 253 -0.47 10.52 -10.17
C PRO A 253 0.80 11.30 -10.50
N THR A 254 1.94 10.63 -10.59
CA THR A 254 3.15 11.24 -11.16
C THR A 254 3.53 10.48 -12.42
N GLU A 255 3.22 11.13 -13.54
CA GLU A 255 3.97 11.18 -14.79
C GLU A 255 5.02 10.08 -14.96
N ALA A 256 4.60 8.98 -15.60
CA ALA A 256 5.51 8.12 -16.31
C ALA A 256 5.99 8.85 -17.56
N SER A 257 7.29 9.11 -17.58
CA SER A 257 8.15 9.42 -18.70
C SER A 257 7.58 8.97 -20.06
N ASN A 258 7.19 9.97 -20.86
CA ASN A 258 7.13 9.84 -22.31
C ASN A 258 8.58 9.79 -22.84
N GLU A 259 9.14 8.59 -22.89
CA GLU A 259 10.19 8.30 -23.87
C GLU A 259 9.54 7.61 -25.06
N HIS A 260 9.57 8.33 -26.18
CA HIS A 260 9.07 7.94 -27.47
C HIS A 260 9.63 6.59 -27.94
N ALA A 261 8.86 5.51 -27.75
CA ALA A 261 8.81 4.47 -28.75
C ALA A 261 8.16 5.11 -29.99
N ALA A 262 8.92 5.14 -31.08
CA ALA A 262 8.52 5.70 -32.35
C ALA A 262 7.09 5.29 -32.70
N SER A 263 6.31 6.27 -33.14
CA SER A 263 4.97 6.13 -33.69
C SER A 263 5.00 5.16 -34.87
N GLU A 264 4.89 3.87 -34.59
CA GLU A 264 4.49 2.89 -35.58
C GLU A 264 3.01 3.19 -35.82
N VAL A 265 2.72 3.83 -36.95
CA VAL A 265 1.36 4.04 -37.44
C VAL A 265 0.81 2.64 -37.67
N VAL A 266 0.18 2.07 -36.64
CA VAL A 266 -0.50 0.78 -36.73
C VAL A 266 -1.53 0.93 -37.84
N SER A 267 -1.26 0.31 -38.98
CA SER A 267 -2.14 0.40 -40.13
C SER A 267 -3.47 -0.26 -39.76
N LEU A 268 -4.58 0.25 -40.29
CA LEU A 268 -5.89 -0.39 -40.10
C LEU A 268 -5.87 -1.86 -40.56
N ASP A 269 -4.97 -2.19 -41.49
CA ASP A 269 -4.74 -3.56 -41.96
C ASP A 269 -4.11 -4.46 -40.89
N ASP A 270 -3.24 -3.93 -40.02
CA ASP A 270 -2.65 -4.68 -38.90
C ASP A 270 -3.67 -4.94 -37.78
N ILE A 271 -4.59 -3.99 -37.58
CA ILE A 271 -5.73 -4.17 -36.67
C ILE A 271 -6.69 -5.21 -37.24
N ALA A 272 -6.96 -5.19 -38.55
CA ALA A 272 -7.79 -6.19 -39.19
C ALA A 272 -7.13 -7.59 -39.17
N ALA A 273 -5.81 -7.67 -39.37
CA ALA A 273 -5.05 -8.92 -39.27
C ALA A 273 -5.07 -9.48 -37.84
N SER A 274 -4.77 -8.66 -36.83
CA SER A 274 -4.81 -9.08 -35.42
C SER A 274 -6.22 -9.47 -34.96
N TYR A 275 -7.25 -8.81 -35.48
CA TYR A 275 -8.65 -9.18 -35.21
C TYR A 275 -9.01 -10.52 -35.88
N ASN A 276 -8.54 -10.79 -37.10
CA ASN A 276 -8.71 -12.10 -37.74
C ASN A 276 -7.97 -13.20 -36.98
N ASP A 277 -6.75 -12.95 -36.50
CA ASP A 277 -6.00 -13.89 -35.68
C ASP A 277 -6.72 -14.19 -34.37
N TYR A 278 -7.32 -13.17 -33.75
CA TYR A 278 -8.19 -13.32 -32.58
C TYR A 278 -9.42 -14.19 -32.90
N LEU A 279 -10.10 -13.96 -34.03
CA LEU A 279 -11.25 -14.77 -34.44
C LEU A 279 -10.86 -16.23 -34.69
N VAL A 280 -9.72 -16.48 -35.34
CA VAL A 280 -9.20 -17.83 -35.58
C VAL A 280 -8.83 -18.52 -34.26
N ALA A 281 -8.17 -17.81 -33.34
CA ALA A 281 -7.87 -18.34 -32.01
C ALA A 281 -9.15 -18.67 -31.24
N ARG A 282 -10.15 -17.79 -31.29
CA ARG A 282 -11.46 -18.00 -30.66
C ARG A 282 -12.21 -19.19 -31.26
N GLN A 283 -12.17 -19.34 -32.58
CA GLN A 283 -12.78 -20.49 -33.27
C GLN A 283 -12.06 -21.79 -32.92
N ARG A 284 -10.73 -21.78 -32.79
CA ARG A 284 -9.95 -22.94 -32.30
C ARG A 284 -10.35 -23.31 -30.88
N VAL A 285 -10.46 -22.32 -29.98
CA VAL A 285 -10.90 -22.56 -28.59
C VAL A 285 -12.32 -23.15 -28.57
N ILE A 286 -13.25 -22.55 -29.30
CA ILE A 286 -14.62 -23.08 -29.42
C ILE A 286 -14.60 -24.51 -29.97
N HIS A 287 -13.80 -24.78 -31.01
CA HIS A 287 -13.67 -26.12 -31.57
C HIS A 287 -13.07 -27.11 -30.56
N THR A 288 -12.06 -26.72 -29.77
CA THR A 288 -11.49 -27.59 -28.73
C THR A 288 -12.50 -27.87 -27.61
N VAL A 289 -13.30 -26.87 -27.23
CA VAL A 289 -14.33 -27.02 -26.19
C VAL A 289 -15.52 -27.83 -26.71
N SER A 290 -15.93 -27.64 -27.97
CA SER A 290 -17.03 -28.38 -28.59
C SER A 290 -16.63 -29.81 -28.99
N SER A 291 -15.36 -30.05 -29.33
CA SER A 291 -14.81 -31.39 -29.57
C SER A 291 -14.57 -32.14 -28.26
N THR A 292 -14.46 -31.41 -27.14
CA THR A 292 -14.57 -31.96 -25.78
C THR A 292 -16.05 -32.04 -25.40
N SER A 293 -16.91 -32.49 -26.31
CA SER A 293 -18.15 -33.11 -25.91
C SER A 293 -17.76 -34.39 -25.18
N LEU A 294 -17.68 -34.30 -23.85
CA LEU A 294 -17.73 -35.45 -22.96
C LEU A 294 -18.93 -36.29 -23.37
N THR A 295 -18.69 -37.29 -24.21
CA THR A 295 -19.57 -38.44 -24.32
C THR A 295 -19.52 -39.13 -22.96
N PHE A 296 -20.32 -38.61 -22.03
CA PHE A 296 -20.87 -39.42 -20.94
C PHE A 296 -21.72 -40.49 -21.63
N LYS A 297 -21.07 -41.56 -22.08
CA LYS A 297 -21.72 -42.87 -22.11
C LYS A 297 -22.10 -43.12 -20.66
N SER A 298 -23.36 -42.85 -20.34
CA SER A 298 -24.03 -43.47 -19.20
C SER A 298 -23.90 -44.96 -19.42
N ALA A 299 -22.82 -45.55 -18.89
CA ALA A 299 -22.71 -46.97 -18.74
C ALA A 299 -23.78 -47.33 -17.71
N SER A 300 -24.95 -47.67 -18.22
CA SER A 300 -25.95 -48.46 -17.51
C SER A 300 -25.26 -49.76 -17.09
N TYR A 301 -24.62 -49.73 -15.92
CA TYR A 301 -24.26 -50.95 -15.22
C TYR A 301 -25.56 -51.50 -14.64
N SER A 302 -26.24 -52.30 -15.44
CA SER A 302 -27.23 -53.26 -14.96
C SER A 302 -26.51 -54.15 -13.95
N VAL A 303 -26.75 -53.89 -12.66
CA VAL A 303 -26.32 -54.77 -11.58
C VAL A 303 -27.20 -56.00 -11.69
N ALA A 304 -26.68 -57.04 -12.35
CA ALA A 304 -27.21 -58.38 -12.21
C ALA A 304 -27.15 -58.76 -10.72
N LEU A 305 -28.32 -58.78 -10.09
CA LEU A 305 -28.56 -59.34 -8.77
C LEU A 305 -28.25 -60.84 -8.83
N GLU A 306 -27.01 -61.22 -8.51
CA GLU A 306 -26.78 -62.57 -8.02
C GLU A 306 -27.27 -62.65 -6.58
N SER A 307 -28.49 -63.17 -6.47
CA SER A 307 -29.10 -63.68 -5.26
C SER A 307 -28.25 -64.82 -4.70
N GLY A 308 -27.35 -64.49 -3.77
CA GLY A 308 -26.63 -65.45 -2.94
C GLY A 308 -26.77 -65.08 -1.48
N MET A 309 -27.73 -65.69 -0.80
CA MET A 309 -27.89 -65.63 0.65
C MET A 309 -26.58 -66.06 1.32
N SER A 310 -25.82 -65.11 1.87
CA SER A 310 -24.78 -65.42 2.84
C SER A 310 -24.66 -64.29 3.85
N THR A 311 -25.26 -64.53 5.01
CA THR A 311 -25.12 -63.76 6.24
C THR A 311 -23.67 -63.80 6.73
N ARG A 312 -22.84 -62.92 6.17
CA ARG A 312 -21.63 -62.43 6.85
C ARG A 312 -21.52 -60.94 6.64
N HIS A 313 -21.66 -60.18 7.72
CA HIS A 313 -21.24 -58.80 7.80
C HIS A 313 -19.71 -58.73 7.63
N GLN A 314 -19.23 -58.82 6.39
CA GLN A 314 -17.90 -58.34 6.05
C GLN A 314 -17.99 -56.82 6.03
N LEU A 315 -17.25 -56.17 6.92
CA LEU A 315 -16.97 -54.73 6.89
C LEU A 315 -16.50 -54.37 5.47
N ARG A 316 -17.44 -53.87 4.66
CA ARG A 316 -17.20 -53.44 3.29
C ARG A 316 -16.27 -52.23 3.40
N SER A 317 -15.01 -52.40 3.02
CA SER A 317 -14.00 -51.35 3.11
C SER A 317 -14.54 -50.07 2.45
N PRO A 318 -14.56 -48.92 3.15
CA PRO A 318 -15.13 -47.67 2.65
C PRO A 318 -14.47 -47.20 1.35
N ALA A 319 -13.25 -47.67 1.06
CA ALA A 319 -12.58 -47.43 -0.21
C ALA A 319 -13.36 -48.00 -1.41
N LYS A 320 -13.97 -49.19 -1.29
CA LYS A 320 -14.73 -49.82 -2.39
C LYS A 320 -16.07 -49.12 -2.66
N THR A 321 -16.59 -48.36 -1.71
CA THR A 321 -17.83 -47.59 -1.87
C THR A 321 -17.59 -46.17 -2.37
N ILE A 322 -16.44 -45.57 -2.08
CA ILE A 322 -16.14 -44.16 -2.42
C ILE A 322 -15.41 -44.03 -3.76
N LEU A 323 -14.58 -45.02 -4.15
CA LEU A 323 -13.83 -45.02 -5.41
C LEU A 323 -14.64 -44.63 -6.66
N PRO A 324 -15.85 -45.16 -6.92
CA PRO A 324 -16.62 -44.79 -8.12
C PRO A 324 -17.18 -43.36 -8.08
N TYR A 325 -17.20 -42.69 -6.92
CA TYR A 325 -17.67 -41.31 -6.79
C TYR A 325 -16.51 -40.29 -6.76
N LEU A 326 -15.24 -40.73 -6.72
CA LEU A 326 -14.10 -39.83 -6.68
C LEU A 326 -14.00 -38.95 -7.92
N ASP A 327 -14.32 -39.47 -9.10
CA ASP A 327 -14.28 -38.67 -10.34
C ASP A 327 -15.35 -37.56 -10.30
N CYS A 328 -16.54 -37.86 -9.78
CA CYS A 328 -17.60 -36.86 -9.59
C CYS A 328 -17.23 -35.83 -8.52
N LEU A 329 -16.68 -36.26 -7.39
CA LEU A 329 -16.22 -35.39 -6.30
C LEU A 329 -15.09 -34.47 -6.74
N THR A 330 -14.13 -34.99 -7.52
CA THR A 330 -13.00 -34.20 -8.02
C THR A 330 -13.44 -33.22 -9.12
N SER A 331 -14.39 -33.61 -9.99
CA SER A 331 -15.03 -32.70 -10.94
C SER A 331 -15.78 -31.58 -10.23
N ALA A 332 -16.61 -31.90 -9.25
CA ALA A 332 -17.36 -30.90 -8.47
C ALA A 332 -16.42 -29.93 -7.74
N LYS A 333 -15.32 -30.43 -7.16
CA LYS A 333 -14.26 -29.60 -6.57
C LYS A 333 -13.65 -28.66 -7.63
N HIS A 334 -13.36 -29.17 -8.82
CA HIS A 334 -12.78 -28.37 -9.89
C HIS A 334 -13.73 -27.24 -10.32
N GLU A 335 -15.02 -27.55 -10.49
CA GLU A 335 -16.07 -26.56 -10.78
C GLU A 335 -16.17 -25.50 -9.68
N GLU A 336 -16.13 -25.90 -8.41
CA GLU A 336 -16.14 -24.97 -7.27
C GLU A 336 -14.94 -24.00 -7.33
N LEU A 337 -13.75 -24.49 -7.66
CA LEU A 337 -12.58 -23.64 -7.84
C LEU A 337 -12.74 -22.65 -8.99
N CYS A 338 -13.25 -23.12 -10.13
CA CYS A 338 -13.49 -22.27 -11.29
C CYS A 338 -14.51 -21.16 -10.96
N LEU A 339 -15.62 -21.50 -10.30
CA LEU A 339 -16.62 -20.54 -9.85
C LEU A 339 -16.05 -19.55 -8.81
N PHE A 340 -15.22 -20.04 -7.89
CA PHE A 340 -14.53 -19.16 -6.94
C PHE A 340 -13.60 -18.17 -7.65
N GLN A 341 -12.81 -18.65 -8.62
CA GLN A 341 -11.93 -17.80 -9.42
C GLN A 341 -12.72 -16.76 -10.22
N GLU A 342 -13.79 -17.18 -10.90
CA GLU A 342 -14.67 -16.30 -11.66
C GLU A 342 -15.32 -15.24 -10.77
N SER A 343 -15.86 -15.65 -9.62
CA SER A 343 -16.46 -14.71 -8.66
C SER A 343 -15.43 -13.68 -8.14
N SER A 344 -14.20 -14.12 -7.87
CA SER A 344 -13.10 -13.23 -7.45
C SER A 344 -12.68 -12.26 -8.56
N PHE A 345 -12.74 -12.69 -9.82
CA PHE A 345 -12.43 -11.87 -10.98
C PHE A 345 -13.53 -10.82 -11.19
N LEU A 346 -14.81 -11.23 -11.15
CA LEU A 346 -15.94 -10.30 -11.27
C LEU A 346 -15.95 -9.26 -10.15
N ARG A 347 -15.65 -9.64 -8.90
CA ARG A 347 -15.53 -8.67 -7.79
C ARG A 347 -14.45 -7.63 -8.05
N ARG A 348 -13.28 -8.06 -8.54
CA ARG A 348 -12.20 -7.14 -8.92
C ARG A 348 -12.60 -6.22 -10.07
N GLN A 349 -13.26 -6.76 -11.09
CA GLN A 349 -13.73 -5.98 -12.23
C GLN A 349 -14.77 -4.92 -11.80
N VAL A 350 -15.71 -5.30 -10.93
CA VAL A 350 -16.70 -4.38 -10.37
C VAL A 350 -16.02 -3.27 -9.57
N ALA A 351 -15.11 -3.62 -8.65
CA ALA A 351 -14.36 -2.62 -7.87
C ALA A 351 -13.55 -1.67 -8.76
N SER A 352 -12.95 -2.18 -9.84
CA SER A 352 -12.23 -1.37 -10.82
C SER A 352 -13.17 -0.41 -11.57
N SER A 353 -14.32 -0.89 -12.03
CA SER A 353 -15.31 -0.02 -12.71
C SER A 353 -15.91 1.02 -11.74
N GLU A 354 -16.06 0.66 -10.47
CA GLU A 354 -16.59 1.56 -9.45
C GLU A 354 -15.57 2.65 -9.08
N SER A 355 -14.27 2.33 -9.03
CA SER A 355 -13.23 3.33 -8.81
C SER A 355 -13.08 4.26 -10.01
N GLU A 356 -13.19 3.73 -11.23
CA GLU A 356 -13.16 4.52 -12.46
C GLU A 356 -14.36 5.48 -12.55
N THR A 357 -15.58 4.98 -12.29
CA THR A 357 -16.79 5.82 -12.27
C THR A 357 -16.71 6.90 -11.19
N ARG A 358 -16.22 6.57 -9.97
CA ARG A 358 -15.96 7.58 -8.93
C ARG A 358 -14.96 8.65 -9.39
N ARG A 359 -13.88 8.25 -10.05
CA ARG A 359 -12.87 9.18 -10.58
C ARG A 359 -13.47 10.09 -11.66
N LEU A 360 -14.27 9.53 -12.58
CA LEU A 360 -14.95 10.30 -13.61
C LEU A 360 -15.97 11.28 -13.01
N LEU A 361 -16.75 10.85 -12.01
CA LEU A 361 -17.68 11.73 -11.30
C LEU A 361 -16.97 12.86 -10.56
N ALA A 362 -15.85 12.59 -9.89
CA ALA A 362 -15.04 13.61 -9.23
C ALA A 362 -14.50 14.63 -10.25
N ARG A 363 -13.96 14.15 -11.38
CA ARG A 363 -13.50 15.01 -12.48
C ARG A 363 -14.63 15.86 -13.05
N LEU A 364 -15.80 15.27 -13.31
CA LEU A 364 -16.97 16.00 -13.80
C LEU A 364 -17.47 17.03 -12.78
N ALA A 365 -17.38 16.73 -11.47
CA ALA A 365 -17.71 17.69 -10.42
C ALA A 365 -16.74 18.88 -10.43
N ASP A 366 -15.43 18.63 -10.54
CA ASP A 366 -14.41 19.67 -10.65
C ASP A 366 -14.60 20.53 -11.92
N GLU A 367 -14.93 19.90 -13.05
CA GLU A 367 -15.20 20.56 -14.33
C GLU A 367 -16.59 21.23 -14.36
N SER A 368 -17.53 20.85 -13.49
CA SER A 368 -18.89 21.44 -13.44
C SER A 368 -18.87 22.93 -13.09
N HIS A 369 -17.86 23.38 -12.34
CA HIS A 369 -17.63 24.80 -12.05
C HIS A 369 -17.30 25.64 -13.30
N LEU A 370 -16.89 25.00 -14.40
CA LEU A 370 -16.62 25.66 -15.69
C LEU A 370 -17.89 25.81 -16.54
N VAL A 371 -19.01 25.20 -16.17
CA VAL A 371 -20.27 25.29 -16.91
C VAL A 371 -21.14 26.40 -16.30
N HIS A 372 -21.29 27.52 -17.02
CA HIS A 372 -22.18 28.59 -16.58
C HIS A 372 -23.63 28.09 -16.42
N PRO A 373 -24.34 28.48 -15.34
CA PRO A 373 -25.69 28.00 -15.01
C PRO A 373 -26.79 28.42 -16.00
N SER A 374 -26.45 29.10 -17.09
CA SER A 374 -27.38 29.68 -18.06
C SER A 374 -27.74 28.76 -19.24
N THR A 375 -27.17 27.56 -19.34
CA THR A 375 -27.48 26.67 -20.47
C THR A 375 -28.77 25.88 -20.20
N LYS A 376 -29.84 26.17 -20.96
CA LYS A 376 -31.13 25.44 -20.96
C LYS A 376 -30.99 23.92 -21.24
N LYS A 377 -29.78 23.43 -21.54
CA LYS A 377 -29.45 22.03 -21.80
C LYS A 377 -29.36 21.17 -20.54
N GLY A 378 -29.15 21.74 -19.35
CA GLY A 378 -29.02 20.96 -18.10
C GLY A 378 -30.20 20.02 -17.80
N ARG A 379 -31.43 20.45 -18.12
CA ARG A 379 -32.64 19.61 -17.97
C ARG A 379 -32.63 18.36 -18.87
N GLY A 380 -32.04 18.45 -20.07
CA GLY A 380 -31.91 17.31 -20.97
C GLY A 380 -30.95 16.26 -20.41
N TRP A 381 -29.84 16.70 -19.82
CA TRP A 381 -28.87 15.83 -19.17
C TRP A 381 -29.45 15.17 -17.91
N THR A 382 -30.21 15.89 -17.09
CA THR A 382 -30.84 15.28 -15.91
C THR A 382 -31.89 14.23 -16.28
N MET A 383 -32.66 14.48 -17.35
CA MET A 383 -33.66 13.53 -17.83
C MET A 383 -33.01 12.29 -18.44
N ALA A 384 -31.97 12.47 -19.27
CA ALA A 384 -31.21 11.36 -19.84
C ALA A 384 -30.46 10.55 -18.76
N ALA A 385 -29.93 11.20 -17.73
CA ALA A 385 -29.29 10.53 -16.60
C ALA A 385 -30.29 9.73 -15.76
N ALA A 386 -31.50 10.27 -15.52
CA ALA A 386 -32.57 9.55 -14.85
C ALA A 386 -33.02 8.32 -15.65
N GLU A 387 -33.23 8.47 -16.96
CA GLU A 387 -33.58 7.37 -17.86
C GLU A 387 -32.51 6.27 -17.91
N ALA A 388 -31.23 6.65 -18.00
CA ALA A 388 -30.11 5.70 -17.98
C ALA A 388 -29.99 4.97 -16.62
N SER A 389 -30.24 5.68 -15.51
CA SER A 389 -30.27 5.11 -14.17
C SER A 389 -31.40 4.09 -14.03
N ASP A 390 -32.61 4.44 -14.49
CA ASP A 390 -33.78 3.55 -14.44
C ASP A 390 -33.59 2.32 -15.32
N ALA A 391 -33.01 2.48 -16.53
CA ALA A 391 -32.66 1.36 -17.39
C ALA A 391 -31.64 0.41 -16.75
N THR A 392 -30.60 0.96 -16.12
CA THR A 392 -29.57 0.17 -15.43
C THR A 392 -30.17 -0.58 -14.24
N LYS A 393 -31.03 0.09 -13.47
CA LYS A 393 -31.75 -0.51 -12.34
C LYS A 393 -32.65 -1.66 -12.79
N ALA A 394 -33.39 -1.49 -13.89
CA ALA A 394 -34.23 -2.55 -14.44
C ALA A 394 -33.41 -3.79 -14.85
N VAL A 395 -32.28 -3.60 -15.53
CA VAL A 395 -31.37 -4.70 -15.91
C VAL A 395 -30.78 -5.39 -14.69
N ALA A 396 -30.36 -4.63 -13.67
CA ALA A 396 -29.83 -5.18 -12.44
C ALA A 396 -30.86 -6.02 -11.68
N VAL A 397 -32.10 -5.53 -11.55
CA VAL A 397 -33.21 -6.26 -10.91
C VAL A 397 -33.52 -7.55 -11.67
N GLN A 398 -33.58 -7.50 -13.01
CA GLN A 398 -33.83 -8.70 -13.81
C GLN A 398 -32.74 -9.77 -13.62
N ARG A 399 -31.46 -9.36 -13.57
CA ARG A 399 -30.35 -10.28 -13.31
C ARG A 399 -30.38 -10.84 -11.90
N LEU A 400 -30.76 -10.04 -10.91
CA LEU A 400 -30.90 -10.49 -9.54
C LEU A 400 -32.00 -11.54 -9.43
N GLN A 401 -33.17 -11.31 -10.02
CA GLN A 401 -34.28 -12.28 -10.04
C GLN A 401 -33.90 -13.59 -10.75
N ALA A 402 -33.16 -13.51 -11.87
CA ALA A 402 -32.65 -14.70 -12.55
C ALA A 402 -31.66 -15.48 -11.67
N GLY A 403 -30.79 -14.77 -10.95
CA GLY A 403 -29.86 -15.35 -9.98
C GLY A 403 -30.57 -16.02 -8.81
N GLU A 404 -31.59 -15.37 -8.23
CA GLU A 404 -32.40 -15.92 -7.14
C GLU A 404 -33.17 -17.18 -7.60
N ALA A 405 -33.74 -17.17 -8.80
CA ALA A 405 -34.39 -18.34 -9.38
C ALA A 405 -33.42 -19.51 -9.58
N SER A 406 -32.21 -19.24 -10.08
CA SER A 406 -31.16 -20.25 -10.24
C SER A 406 -30.68 -20.80 -8.90
N ALA A 407 -30.51 -19.94 -7.89
CA ALA A 407 -30.13 -20.34 -6.54
C ALA A 407 -31.23 -21.18 -5.87
N GLY A 408 -32.49 -20.80 -6.05
CA GLY A 408 -33.65 -21.57 -5.59
C GLY A 408 -33.73 -22.96 -6.22
N ALA A 409 -33.50 -23.06 -7.53
CA ALA A 409 -33.45 -24.34 -8.24
C ALA A 409 -32.30 -25.24 -7.73
N ALA A 410 -31.12 -24.67 -7.50
CA ALA A 410 -29.99 -25.39 -6.92
C ALA A 410 -30.28 -25.87 -5.48
N ALA A 411 -30.91 -25.04 -4.66
CA ALA A 411 -31.31 -25.40 -3.29
C ALA A 411 -32.34 -26.55 -3.28
N GLN A 412 -33.31 -26.54 -4.21
CA GLN A 412 -34.26 -27.64 -4.37
C GLN A 412 -33.58 -28.94 -4.83
N GLY A 413 -32.60 -28.84 -5.74
CA GLY A 413 -31.79 -29.99 -6.15
C GLY A 413 -31.01 -30.60 -4.98
N LEU A 414 -30.42 -29.75 -4.13
CA LEU A 414 -29.73 -30.19 -2.91
C LEU A 414 -30.67 -30.84 -1.89
N GLN A 415 -31.89 -30.32 -1.74
CA GLN A 415 -32.91 -30.92 -0.88
C GLN A 415 -33.32 -32.32 -1.39
N GLY A 416 -33.50 -32.49 -2.71
CA GLY A 416 -33.78 -33.80 -3.30
C GLY A 416 -32.65 -34.82 -3.09
N VAL A 417 -31.38 -34.39 -3.11
CA VAL A 417 -30.24 -35.24 -2.76
C VAL A 417 -30.19 -35.55 -1.27
N ARG A 418 -30.63 -34.62 -0.42
CA ARG A 418 -30.70 -34.81 1.04
C ARG A 418 -31.82 -35.77 1.47
N ASP A 419 -32.91 -35.85 0.70
CA ASP A 419 -34.07 -36.70 0.99
C ASP A 419 -33.93 -38.13 0.39
N MET A 420 -32.99 -38.35 -0.52
CA MET A 420 -32.64 -39.69 -1.07
C MET A 420 -32.34 -40.80 -0.03
N PRO A 421 -31.73 -40.54 1.15
CA PRO A 421 -31.52 -41.56 2.18
C PRO A 421 -32.81 -42.14 2.76
N GLU A 422 -33.90 -41.37 2.79
CA GLU A 422 -35.19 -41.82 3.34
C GLU A 422 -35.99 -42.68 2.36
N TYR A 423 -35.89 -42.42 1.06
CA TYR A 423 -36.50 -43.28 0.05
C TYR A 423 -35.82 -44.65 -0.01
N LEU A 424 -34.50 -44.71 0.17
CA LEU A 424 -33.77 -45.97 0.21
C LEU A 424 -34.10 -46.80 1.47
N SER A 425 -34.36 -46.16 2.61
CA SER A 425 -34.76 -46.86 3.85
C SER A 425 -36.20 -47.39 3.81
N GLN A 426 -37.13 -46.66 3.16
CA GLN A 426 -38.52 -47.10 2.98
C GLN A 426 -38.68 -48.24 1.95
N VAL A 427 -37.82 -48.31 0.94
CA VAL A 427 -37.83 -49.43 -0.02
C VAL A 427 -37.28 -50.71 0.61
N THR A 428 -36.30 -50.61 1.52
CA THR A 428 -35.79 -51.78 2.25
C THR A 428 -36.77 -52.37 3.27
N THR A 429 -37.71 -51.60 3.81
CA THR A 429 -38.70 -52.10 4.78
C THR A 429 -39.97 -52.67 4.15
N ARG A 430 -40.24 -52.38 2.86
CA ARG A 430 -41.41 -52.90 2.14
C ARG A 430 -41.15 -54.21 1.38
N SER A 431 -39.92 -54.72 1.44
CA SER A 431 -39.49 -55.99 0.81
C SER A 431 -39.26 -57.12 1.84
N MET A 432 -39.69 -56.93 3.09
CA MET A 432 -39.94 -58.01 4.05
C MET A 432 -41.44 -58.16 4.24
#